data_AF-A0A3D5CCG3-F1
#
_entry.id   AF-A0A3D5CCG3-F1
#
_cell.length_a   1.000
_cell.length_b   1.000
_cell.length_c   1.000
_cell.angle_alpha   90.00
_cell.angle_beta   90.00
_cell.angle_gamma   90.00
#
_symmetry.space_group_name_H-M   'P 1'
#
loop_
_entity.id
_entity.type
_entity.pdbx_description
1 polymer ?
#
loop_
_entity_poly.entity_id
_entity_poly.type
_entity_poly.pdbx_seq_one_letter_code
_entity_poly.pdbx_strand_id
1 'polypeptide(L)'
;AVIGIPGLALYVAGRVLGITLQMSASPLDAAWWTVPLLMLAALRAGLTEEVIFLGYLFDRLRRFGWNWWAIILTTAGLRAAYHAYQGFGAIVGNFAMGVVFGWCYRRWGRVMPLVIAHTLIDIVAFIGYPLAVTLFPGVF
;
A
#
# COMPACT_ATOMS: atom_id res chain seq x y z
N ALA A 1 -3.27 8.88 8.25
CA ALA A 1 -4.44 8.44 9.04
C ALA A 1 -5.49 7.74 8.18
N VAL A 2 -6.11 8.42 7.21
CA VAL A 2 -7.28 7.92 6.44
C VAL A 2 -7.07 6.60 5.69
N ILE A 3 -5.83 6.25 5.32
CA ILE A 3 -5.52 4.99 4.63
C ILE A 3 -4.81 4.01 5.59
N GLY A 4 -3.73 4.46 6.24
CA GLY A 4 -2.95 3.59 7.14
C GLY A 4 -3.73 3.04 8.34
N ILE A 5 -4.60 3.82 8.98
CA ILE A 5 -5.39 3.35 10.14
C ILE A 5 -6.44 2.33 9.70
N PRO A 6 -7.29 2.60 8.70
CA PRO A 6 -8.22 1.58 8.19
C PRO A 6 -7.51 0.36 7.63
N GLY A 7 -6.35 0.51 6.98
CA GLY A 7 -5.53 -0.61 6.51
C GLY A 7 -5.09 -1.52 7.66
N LEU A 8 -4.59 -0.94 8.75
CA LEU A 8 -4.22 -1.69 9.96
C LEU A 8 -5.44 -2.37 10.60
N ALA A 9 -6.58 -1.68 10.67
CA ALA A 9 -7.82 -2.24 11.18
C ALA A 9 -8.31 -3.44 10.34
N LEU A 10 -8.24 -3.34 9.01
CA LEU A 10 -8.57 -4.44 8.08
C LEU A 10 -7.63 -5.62 8.25
N TYR A 11 -6.34 -5.37 8.46
CA TYR A 11 -5.36 -6.42 8.74
C TYR A 11 -5.73 -7.16 10.03
N VAL A 12 -5.88 -6.43 11.15
CA VAL A 12 -6.21 -7.01 12.46
C VAL A 12 -7.52 -7.79 12.42
N ALA A 13 -8.58 -7.21 11.84
CA ALA A 13 -9.87 -7.88 11.71
C ALA A 13 -9.75 -9.16 10.86
N GLY A 14 -9.02 -9.10 9.74
CA GLY A 14 -8.82 -10.27 8.89
C GLY A 14 -7.98 -11.36 9.55
N ARG A 15 -7.02 -11.01 10.43
CA ARG A 15 -6.26 -11.96 11.25
C ARG A 15 -7.16 -12.66 12.27
N VAL A 16 -7.98 -11.90 12.99
CA VAL A 16 -8.95 -12.45 13.97
C VAL A 16 -9.98 -13.37 13.30
N LEU A 17 -10.40 -13.03 12.07
CA LEU A 17 -11.37 -13.83 11.30
C LEU A 17 -10.73 -14.98 10.50
N GLY A 18 -9.40 -15.15 10.52
CA GLY A 18 -8.70 -16.22 9.81
C GLY A 18 -8.65 -16.09 8.27
N ILE A 19 -8.94 -14.90 7.73
CA ILE A 19 -8.99 -14.63 6.27
C ILE A 19 -7.80 -13.81 5.76
N THR A 20 -6.90 -13.41 6.66
CA THR A 20 -5.64 -12.71 6.35
C THR A 20 -4.45 -13.52 6.87
N LEU A 21 -3.43 -13.67 6.03
CA LEU A 21 -2.23 -14.40 6.39
C LEU A 21 -1.34 -13.57 7.32
N GLN A 22 -0.63 -14.25 8.23
CA GLN A 22 0.44 -13.61 8.98
C GLN A 22 1.59 -13.37 8.02
N MET A 23 2.00 -12.11 7.89
CA MET A 23 3.09 -11.71 7.01
C MET A 23 4.09 -10.90 7.78
N SER A 24 5.35 -11.31 7.69
CA SER A 24 6.45 -10.50 8.21
C SER A 24 6.66 -9.29 7.31
N ALA A 25 6.24 -8.12 7.79
CA ALA A 25 6.51 -6.85 7.12
C ALA A 25 7.96 -6.37 7.34
N SER A 26 8.71 -7.00 8.25
CA SER A 26 10.13 -6.78 8.47
C SER A 26 10.84 -8.14 8.66
N PRO A 27 11.28 -8.78 7.57
CA PRO A 27 11.91 -10.09 7.64
C PRO A 27 13.39 -10.04 8.10
N LEU A 28 13.91 -8.84 8.40
CA LEU A 28 15.32 -8.63 8.71
C LEU A 28 15.56 -8.75 10.21
N ASP A 29 16.67 -9.40 10.57
CA ASP A 29 17.18 -9.39 11.93
C ASP A 29 17.47 -7.96 12.41
N ALA A 30 17.45 -7.79 13.73
CA ALA A 30 17.71 -6.49 14.34
C ALA A 30 19.19 -6.08 14.14
N ALA A 31 19.40 -5.05 13.33
CA ALA A 31 20.69 -4.41 13.12
C ALA A 31 20.52 -2.89 13.00
N TRP A 32 21.61 -2.14 13.19
CA TRP A 32 21.58 -0.67 13.11
C TRP A 32 21.18 -0.16 11.71
N TRP A 33 21.46 -0.93 10.66
CA TRP A 33 21.12 -0.61 9.27
C TRP A 33 19.71 -1.07 8.86
N THR A 34 19.02 -1.86 9.68
CA THR A 34 17.68 -2.39 9.35
C THR A 34 16.69 -1.26 9.12
N VAL A 35 16.63 -0.28 10.02
CA VAL A 35 15.70 0.87 9.89
C VAL A 35 15.99 1.70 8.63
N PRO A 36 17.23 2.17 8.37
CA PRO A 36 17.56 2.86 7.12
C PRO A 36 17.20 2.05 5.87
N LEU A 37 17.46 0.74 5.86
CA LEU A 37 17.15 -0.12 4.73
C LEU A 37 15.64 -0.26 4.50
N LEU A 38 14.84 -0.40 5.56
CA LEU A 38 13.38 -0.44 5.47
C LEU A 38 12.80 0.89 4.96
N MET A 39 13.39 2.02 5.35
CA MET A 39 12.99 3.33 4.79
C MET A 39 13.28 3.43 3.30
N LEU A 40 14.44 2.93 2.85
CA LEU A 40 14.76 2.86 1.42
C LEU A 40 13.85 1.88 0.67
N ALA A 41 13.48 0.76 1.29
CA ALA A 41 12.55 -0.20 0.72
C ALA A 41 11.15 0.40 0.55
N ALA A 42 10.65 1.14 1.56
CA ALA A 42 9.40 1.87 1.51
C ALA A 42 9.41 2.96 0.44
N LEU A 43 10.50 3.72 0.33
CA LEU A 43 10.67 4.72 -0.72
C LEU A 43 10.66 4.07 -2.11
N ARG A 44 11.38 2.96 -2.28
CA ARG A 44 11.41 2.19 -3.54
C ARG A 44 10.01 1.70 -3.91
N ALA A 45 9.23 1.18 -2.95
CA ALA A 45 7.87 0.74 -3.18
C ALA A 45 6.96 1.91 -3.61
N GLY A 46 6.94 2.99 -2.83
CA GLY A 46 6.17 4.20 -3.15
C GLY A 46 6.52 4.81 -4.51
N LEU A 47 7.81 4.86 -4.86
CA LEU A 47 8.25 5.32 -6.18
C LEU A 47 7.79 4.37 -7.28
N THR A 48 8.08 3.08 -7.14
CA THR A 48 7.82 2.09 -8.18
C THR A 48 6.32 2.01 -8.47
N GLU A 49 5.51 1.86 -7.42
CA GLU A 49 4.08 1.69 -7.57
C GLU A 49 3.41 2.97 -8.08
N GLU A 50 3.66 4.13 -7.46
CA GLU A 50 2.93 5.33 -7.87
C GLU A 50 3.39 5.90 -9.21
N VAL A 51 4.68 5.79 -9.56
CA VAL A 51 5.16 6.23 -10.88
C VAL A 51 4.63 5.32 -11.98
N ILE A 52 4.61 4.00 -11.78
CA ILE A 52 4.10 3.07 -12.79
C ILE A 52 2.57 3.19 -12.92
N PHE A 53 1.84 3.14 -11.80
CA PHE A 53 0.38 3.15 -11.84
C PHE A 53 -0.16 4.54 -12.17
N LEU A 54 0.13 5.56 -11.36
CA LEU A 54 -0.46 6.89 -11.49
C LEU A 54 0.26 7.78 -12.49
N GLY A 55 1.58 7.64 -12.61
CA GLY A 55 2.36 8.40 -13.60
C GLY A 55 2.16 7.86 -15.01
N TYR A 56 2.58 6.62 -15.23
CA TYR A 56 2.64 6.03 -16.56
C TYR A 56 1.30 5.44 -17.02
N LEU A 57 0.74 4.46 -16.30
CA LEU A 57 -0.42 3.70 -16.76
C LEU A 57 -1.67 4.58 -16.88
N PHE A 58 -1.90 5.47 -15.92
CA PHE A 58 -2.96 6.49 -16.00
C PHE A 58 -2.82 7.38 -17.25
N ASP A 59 -1.63 7.90 -17.54
CA ASP A 59 -1.40 8.72 -18.75
C ASP A 59 -1.69 7.92 -20.03
N ARG A 60 -1.20 6.67 -20.11
CA ARG A 60 -1.41 5.82 -21.29
C ARG A 60 -2.88 5.50 -21.52
N LEU A 61 -3.61 5.10 -20.48
CA LEU A 61 -5.05 4.81 -20.62
C LEU A 61 -5.86 6.07 -20.95
N ARG A 62 -5.46 7.24 -20.42
CA ARG A 62 -6.07 8.52 -20.81
C ARG A 62 -5.87 8.82 -22.30
N ARG A 63 -4.68 8.55 -22.85
CA ARG A 63 -4.39 8.70 -24.30
C ARG A 63 -5.16 7.71 -25.15
N PHE A 64 -5.45 6.52 -24.65
CA PHE A 64 -6.37 5.56 -25.30
C PHE A 64 -7.86 5.95 -25.19
N GLY A 65 -8.17 7.11 -24.61
CA GLY A 65 -9.55 7.61 -24.53
C GLY A 65 -10.37 7.03 -23.38
N TRP A 66 -9.76 6.28 -22.46
CA TRP A 66 -10.49 5.75 -21.31
C TRP A 66 -10.98 6.89 -20.41
N ASN A 67 -12.19 6.73 -19.88
CA ASN A 67 -12.74 7.65 -18.90
C ASN A 67 -12.03 7.47 -17.54
N TRP A 68 -12.06 8.52 -16.71
CA TRP A 68 -11.34 8.55 -15.43
C TRP A 68 -11.69 7.40 -14.49
N TRP A 69 -12.97 7.04 -14.38
CA TRP A 69 -13.39 6.01 -13.44
C TRP A 69 -12.98 4.61 -13.90
N ALA A 70 -13.03 4.32 -15.20
CA ALA A 70 -12.48 3.08 -15.74
C ALA A 70 -11.00 2.94 -15.40
N ILE A 71 -10.21 4.00 -15.59
CA ILE A 71 -8.78 4.00 -15.25
C ILE A 71 -8.57 3.76 -13.75
N ILE A 72 -9.26 4.53 -12.89
CA ILE A 72 -9.13 4.41 -11.44
C ILE A 72 -9.46 2.99 -10.96
N LEU A 73 -10.59 2.44 -11.39
CA LEU A 73 -11.04 1.13 -10.91
C LEU A 73 -10.17 -0.01 -11.45
N THR A 74 -9.74 0.05 -12.72
CA THR A 74 -8.84 -0.97 -13.28
C THR A 74 -7.47 -0.94 -12.63
N THR A 75 -6.87 0.24 -12.44
CA THR A 75 -5.56 0.37 -11.78
C THR A 75 -5.60 -0.01 -10.30
N ALA A 76 -6.68 0.35 -9.59
CA ALA A 76 -6.92 -0.11 -8.22
C ALA A 76 -7.10 -1.63 -8.16
N GLY A 77 -7.83 -2.21 -9.12
CA GLY A 77 -8.00 -3.66 -9.26
C GLY A 77 -6.69 -4.39 -9.51
N LEU A 78 -5.85 -3.88 -10.42
CA LEU A 78 -4.51 -4.41 -10.66
C LEU A 78 -3.66 -4.34 -9.38
N ARG A 79 -3.74 -3.23 -8.63
CA ARG A 79 -3.07 -3.10 -7.33
C ARG A 79 -3.48 -4.17 -6.35
N ALA A 80 -4.79 -4.34 -6.19
CA ALA A 80 -5.35 -5.35 -5.29
C ALA A 80 -4.94 -6.78 -5.72
N ALA A 81 -4.87 -7.04 -7.02
CA ALA A 81 -4.51 -8.35 -7.57
C ALA A 81 -3.08 -8.76 -7.22
N TYR A 82 -2.08 -7.89 -7.42
CA TYR A 82 -0.69 -8.27 -7.06
C TYR A 82 -0.45 -8.27 -5.54
N HIS A 83 -1.37 -7.74 -4.73
CA HIS A 83 -1.37 -7.85 -3.27
C HIS A 83 -2.20 -9.03 -2.74
N ALA A 84 -2.84 -9.82 -3.62
CA ALA A 84 -3.71 -10.92 -3.18
C ALA A 84 -3.00 -12.00 -2.38
N TYR A 85 -1.69 -12.17 -2.59
CA TYR A 85 -0.86 -13.11 -1.82
C TYR A 85 -0.83 -12.78 -0.32
N GLN A 86 -1.16 -11.55 0.07
CA GLN A 86 -1.23 -11.08 1.46
C GLN A 86 -2.56 -11.41 2.16
N GLY A 87 -3.54 -11.95 1.44
CA GLY A 87 -4.85 -12.31 1.96
C GLY A 87 -5.92 -11.24 1.73
N PHE A 88 -7.14 -11.52 2.19
CA PHE A 88 -8.32 -10.74 1.80
C PHE A 88 -8.27 -9.28 2.28
N GLY A 89 -7.81 -9.05 3.52
CA GLY A 89 -7.69 -7.70 4.07
C GLY A 89 -6.78 -6.79 3.23
N ALA A 90 -5.69 -7.35 2.71
CA ALA A 90 -4.75 -6.63 1.86
C ALA A 90 -5.34 -6.28 0.49
N ILE A 91 -6.12 -7.18 -0.12
CA ILE A 91 -6.83 -6.93 -1.38
C ILE A 91 -7.74 -5.71 -1.21
N VAL A 92 -8.58 -5.73 -0.18
CA VAL A 92 -9.55 -4.65 0.09
C VAL A 92 -8.85 -3.33 0.40
N GLY A 93 -7.84 -3.36 1.27
CA GLY A 93 -7.07 -2.18 1.63
C GLY A 93 -6.36 -1.53 0.44
N ASN A 94 -5.71 -2.35 -0.39
CA ASN A 94 -5.00 -1.89 -1.58
C ASN A 94 -5.93 -1.38 -2.68
N PHE A 95 -7.08 -2.03 -2.88
CA PHE A 95 -8.11 -1.54 -3.79
C PHE A 95 -8.60 -0.16 -3.35
N ALA A 96 -8.97 -0.01 -2.07
CA ALA A 96 -9.45 1.25 -1.52
C ALA A 96 -8.39 2.36 -1.62
N MET A 97 -7.14 2.06 -1.28
CA MET A 97 -6.02 2.99 -1.45
C MET A 97 -5.86 3.41 -2.91
N GLY A 98 -5.87 2.47 -3.86
CA GLY A 98 -5.78 2.74 -5.29
C GLY A 98 -6.89 3.67 -5.80
N VAL A 99 -8.12 3.48 -5.32
CA VAL A 99 -9.25 4.38 -5.66
C VAL A 99 -9.02 5.79 -5.12
N VAL A 100 -8.64 5.93 -3.85
CA VAL A 100 -8.37 7.23 -3.23
C VAL A 100 -7.22 7.95 -3.93
N PHE A 101 -6.12 7.24 -4.19
CA PHE A 101 -4.95 7.80 -4.85
C PHE A 101 -5.25 8.18 -6.30
N GLY A 102 -5.97 7.35 -7.04
CA GLY A 102 -6.41 7.64 -8.39
C GLY A 102 -7.32 8.89 -8.46
N TRP A 103 -8.22 9.05 -7.49
CA TRP A 103 -9.05 10.25 -7.37
C TRP A 103 -8.22 11.50 -7.03
N CYS A 104 -7.29 11.40 -6.07
CA CYS A 104 -6.38 12.49 -5.73
C CYS A 104 -5.51 12.91 -6.92
N TYR A 105 -4.99 11.93 -7.67
CA TYR A 105 -4.23 12.20 -8.89
C TYR A 105 -5.08 12.89 -9.95
N ARG A 106 -6.31 12.44 -10.19
CA ARG A 106 -7.26 13.13 -11.07
C ARG A 106 -7.50 14.58 -10.63
N ARG A 107 -7.58 14.85 -9.33
CA ARG A 107 -7.91 16.17 -8.77
C ARG A 107 -6.74 17.15 -8.82
N TRP A 108 -5.51 16.67 -8.63
CA TRP A 108 -4.32 17.51 -8.48
C TRP A 108 -3.28 17.37 -9.61
N GLY A 109 -3.29 16.26 -10.34
CA GLY A 109 -2.36 15.98 -11.44
C GLY A 109 -0.89 15.78 -11.01
N ARG A 110 -0.63 15.46 -9.73
CA ARG A 110 0.74 15.34 -9.19
C ARG A 110 0.96 13.97 -8.55
N VAL A 111 2.01 13.28 -8.98
CA VAL A 111 2.38 11.94 -8.46
C VAL A 111 3.18 12.02 -7.16
N MET A 112 4.09 12.99 -7.03
CA MET A 112 5.01 13.07 -5.88
C MET A 112 4.33 13.12 -4.49
N PRO A 113 3.23 13.86 -4.27
CA PRO A 113 2.53 13.80 -2.98
C PRO A 113 2.03 12.40 -2.63
N LEU A 114 1.66 11.61 -3.65
CA LEU A 114 1.15 10.24 -3.48
C LEU A 114 2.29 9.26 -3.21
N VAL A 115 3.45 9.44 -3.88
CA VAL A 115 4.70 8.72 -3.55
C VAL A 115 5.07 8.94 -2.08
N ILE A 116 5.05 10.19 -1.60
CA ILE A 116 5.38 10.52 -0.21
C ILE A 116 4.37 9.87 0.73
N ALA A 117 3.07 9.97 0.44
CA ALA A 117 2.02 9.37 1.26
C ALA A 117 2.17 7.84 1.36
N HIS A 118 2.43 7.17 0.23
CA HIS A 118 2.70 5.74 0.19
C HIS A 118 3.93 5.38 1.02
N THR A 119 5.06 6.07 0.76
CA THR A 119 6.32 5.84 1.48
C THR A 119 6.13 5.96 2.99
N LEU A 120 5.37 6.95 3.45
CA LEU A 120 5.09 7.12 4.88
C LEU A 120 4.22 6.00 5.46
N ILE A 121 3.24 5.50 4.70
CA ILE A 121 2.42 4.36 5.09
C ILE A 121 3.32 3.12 5.27
N ASP A 122 4.20 2.85 4.31
CA ASP A 122 5.11 1.72 4.34
C ASP A 122 6.17 1.83 5.44
N ILE A 123 6.72 3.03 5.68
CA ILE A 123 7.64 3.26 6.80
C ILE A 123 6.97 2.89 8.13
N VAL A 124 5.74 3.35 8.34
CA VAL A 124 4.99 3.03 9.56
C VAL A 124 4.72 1.52 9.65
N ALA A 125 4.36 0.87 8.54
CA ALA A 125 4.12 -0.57 8.52
C ALA A 125 5.41 -1.37 8.80
N PHE A 126 6.51 -1.08 8.10
CA PHE A 126 7.75 -1.85 8.19
C PHE A 126 8.47 -1.65 9.53
N ILE A 127 8.59 -0.41 9.99
CA ILE A 127 9.28 -0.10 11.26
C ILE A 127 8.39 -0.39 12.46
N GLY A 128 7.07 -0.20 12.33
CA GLY A 128 6.11 -0.46 13.40
C GLY A 128 5.83 -1.95 13.63
N TYR A 129 6.10 -2.80 12.64
CA TYR A 129 5.78 -4.23 12.71
C TYR A 129 6.44 -4.97 13.89
N PRO A 130 7.75 -4.86 14.16
CA PRO A 130 8.35 -5.53 15.32
C PRO A 130 7.73 -5.13 16.66
N LEU A 131 7.34 -3.85 16.79
CA LEU A 131 6.64 -3.37 17.97
C LEU A 131 5.23 -3.98 18.06
N ALA A 132 4.50 -4.05 16.95
CA ALA A 132 3.18 -4.65 16.90
C ALA A 132 3.21 -6.16 17.26
N VAL A 133 4.18 -6.91 16.75
CA VAL A 133 4.41 -8.33 17.12
C VAL A 133 4.69 -8.46 18.61
N THR A 134 5.51 -7.57 19.18
CA THR A 134 5.86 -7.62 20.61
C THR A 134 4.64 -7.34 21.50
N LEU A 135 3.79 -6.39 21.11
CA LEU A 135 2.61 -5.99 21.88
C LEU A 135 1.40 -6.93 21.67
N PHE A 136 1.25 -7.50 20.48
CA PHE A 136 0.09 -8.28 20.05
C PHE A 136 0.48 -9.55 19.26
N PRO A 137 1.27 -10.47 19.85
CA PRO A 137 1.85 -11.62 19.14
C PRO A 137 0.82 -12.64 18.62
N GLY A 138 -0.40 -12.65 19.16
CA GLY A 138 -1.49 -13.50 18.66
C GLY A 138 -2.12 -12.97 17.36
N VAL A 139 -1.81 -11.74 16.96
CA VAL A 139 -2.41 -11.05 15.81
C VAL A 139 -1.35 -10.77 14.74
N PHE A 140 -0.18 -10.28 15.13
CA PHE A 140 0.92 -9.87 14.25
C PHE A 140 2.04 -10.89 14.20
#